data_AF-A0A1J5U314-F1
#
_entry.id   AF-A0A1J5U314-F1
#
_cell.length_a   1.000
_cell.length_b   1.000
_cell.length_c   1.000
_cell.angle_alpha   90.00
_cell.angle_beta   90.00
_cell.angle_gamma   90.00
#
_symmetry.space_group_name_H-M   'P 1'
#
loop_
_entity.id
_entity.type
_entity.pdbx_description
1 polymer ?
#
loop_
_entity_poly.entity_id
_entity_poly.type
_entity_poly.pdbx_seq_one_letter_code
_entity_poly.pdbx_strand_id
1 'polypeptide(L)'
;MSFLRLTFALALIGILGTACSHLDISAAPLGDQVLHGTVDFHPLPPLGKTSVLVRMVDVTNDDPIVIGETTVQAAGAPPVPFTISYKASDIEPPKRVQLVVRVSVDGKLRYYNIDSYAVSPMNADRTVRVWVTPVRR
;
A
#
# COMPACT_ATOMS: atom_id res chain seq x y z
N MET A 1 -61.37 41.68 -22.11
CA MET A 1 -60.37 42.48 -22.85
C MET A 1 -59.36 42.98 -21.84
N SER A 2 -58.20 42.33 -21.75
CA SER A 2 -57.18 42.61 -20.73
C SER A 2 -55.99 43.33 -21.37
N PHE A 3 -55.71 44.53 -20.88
CA PHE A 3 -54.60 45.45 -21.17
C PHE A 3 -54.24 46.05 -19.79
N LEU A 4 -53.02 46.38 -19.36
CA LEU A 4 -51.69 46.42 -19.94
C LEU A 4 -50.76 47.00 -18.86
N ARG A 5 -49.62 46.35 -18.57
CA ARG A 5 -48.34 46.88 -17.99
C ARG A 5 -48.40 47.43 -16.55
N LEU A 6 -47.39 47.29 -15.68
CA LEU A 6 -46.04 47.86 -15.79
C LEU A 6 -45.12 47.37 -14.61
N THR A 7 -43.90 46.92 -14.94
CA THR A 7 -42.59 47.04 -14.21
C THR A 7 -42.48 46.96 -12.67
N PHE A 8 -41.54 46.17 -12.13
CA PHE A 8 -40.25 46.64 -11.52
C PHE A 8 -39.44 45.49 -10.86
N ALA A 9 -38.10 45.66 -10.89
CA ALA A 9 -37.10 45.18 -9.93
C ALA A 9 -36.68 43.69 -9.83
N LEU A 10 -35.52 43.41 -10.45
CA LEU A 10 -34.25 43.08 -9.77
C LEU A 10 -34.30 42.15 -8.53
N ALA A 11 -33.85 40.90 -8.68
CA ALA A 11 -33.26 40.13 -7.58
C ALA A 11 -32.22 39.14 -8.12
N LEU A 12 -30.97 39.59 -8.09
CA LEU A 12 -29.76 38.81 -8.22
C LEU A 12 -29.63 37.94 -6.95
N ILE A 13 -29.94 36.63 -7.01
CA ILE A 13 -29.74 35.72 -5.89
C ILE A 13 -28.61 34.77 -6.25
N GLY A 14 -27.51 34.94 -5.52
CA GLY A 14 -26.23 34.30 -5.75
C GLY A 14 -26.29 32.79 -5.63
N ILE A 15 -25.68 32.13 -6.59
CA ILE A 15 -25.31 30.72 -6.52
C ILE A 15 -24.10 30.65 -5.58
N LEU A 16 -24.34 30.50 -4.28
CA LEU A 16 -23.28 30.05 -3.37
C LEU A 16 -23.11 28.54 -3.58
N GLY A 17 -22.08 28.20 -4.34
CA GLY A 17 -21.58 26.84 -4.44
C GLY A 17 -20.99 26.42 -3.09
N THR A 18 -21.75 25.65 -2.33
CA THR A 18 -21.24 24.87 -1.21
C THR A 18 -20.51 23.66 -1.78
N ALA A 19 -19.23 23.84 -2.14
CA ALA A 19 -18.33 22.71 -2.32
C ALA A 19 -18.05 22.12 -0.94
N CYS A 20 -18.91 21.21 -0.47
CA CYS A 20 -18.56 20.34 0.65
C CYS A 20 -17.33 19.54 0.22
N SER A 21 -16.16 19.95 0.70
CA SER A 21 -14.95 19.15 0.69
C SER A 21 -15.23 17.92 1.55
N HIS A 22 -15.75 16.87 0.92
CA HIS A 22 -15.90 15.56 1.52
C HIS A 22 -14.48 15.00 1.69
N LEU A 23 -13.89 15.24 2.85
CA LEU A 23 -12.78 14.43 3.33
C LEU A 23 -13.37 13.05 3.59
N ASP A 24 -13.37 12.20 2.56
CA ASP A 24 -13.52 10.75 2.70
C ASP A 24 -12.34 10.23 3.53
N ILE A 25 -12.40 10.44 4.84
CA ILE A 25 -11.64 9.65 5.81
C ILE A 25 -12.35 8.30 5.82
N SER A 26 -11.96 7.44 4.89
CA SER A 26 -12.27 6.01 4.96
C SER A 26 -11.66 5.53 6.28
N ALA A 27 -12.50 5.29 7.29
CA ALA A 27 -12.06 4.71 8.55
C ALA A 27 -11.35 3.40 8.22
N ALA A 28 -10.09 3.26 8.64
CA ALA A 28 -9.36 2.02 8.48
C ALA A 28 -10.20 0.89 9.09
N PRO A 29 -10.52 -0.17 8.34
CA PRO A 29 -11.38 -1.23 8.86
C PRO A 29 -10.76 -1.87 10.10
N LEU A 30 -11.48 -1.82 11.22
CA LEU A 30 -11.06 -2.41 12.50
C LEU A 30 -11.10 -3.93 12.38
N GLY A 31 -9.94 -4.57 12.21
CA GLY A 31 -9.83 -6.02 12.11
C GLY A 31 -8.58 -6.50 11.37
N ASP A 32 -8.54 -7.80 11.10
CA ASP A 32 -7.52 -8.40 10.24
C ASP A 32 -7.69 -7.87 8.82
N GLN A 33 -6.61 -7.33 8.28
CA GLN A 33 -6.47 -6.79 6.94
C GLN A 33 -5.51 -7.65 6.14
N VAL A 34 -5.61 -7.56 4.81
CA VAL A 34 -4.71 -8.26 3.90
C VAL A 34 -4.03 -7.25 2.99
N LEU A 35 -2.71 -7.17 3.09
CA LEU A 35 -1.89 -6.42 2.16
C LEU A 35 -1.61 -7.28 0.94
N HIS A 36 -1.90 -6.76 -0.25
CA HIS A 36 -1.62 -7.43 -1.53
C HIS A 36 -0.40 -6.81 -2.19
N GLY A 37 0.43 -7.65 -2.84
CA GLY A 37 1.53 -7.12 -3.63
C GLY A 37 2.22 -8.12 -4.52
N THR A 38 3.23 -7.64 -5.22
CA THR A 38 4.13 -8.43 -6.05
C THR A 38 5.58 -8.12 -5.75
N VAL A 39 6.43 -9.13 -5.88
CA VAL A 39 7.89 -8.99 -5.87
C VAL A 39 8.42 -9.08 -7.30
N ASP A 40 9.02 -7.99 -7.74
CA ASP A 40 9.66 -7.83 -9.04
C ASP A 40 11.18 -7.89 -8.90
N PHE A 41 11.83 -8.35 -9.97
CA PHE A 41 13.25 -8.68 -9.96
C PHE A 41 13.96 -7.95 -11.08
N HIS A 42 15.12 -7.38 -10.76
CA HIS A 42 16.06 -6.95 -11.78
C HIS A 42 17.51 -7.11 -11.29
N PRO A 43 18.31 -7.99 -11.92
CA PRO A 43 17.97 -8.97 -12.97
C PRO A 43 17.09 -10.13 -12.45
N LEU A 44 16.58 -10.97 -13.37
CA LEU A 44 15.81 -12.17 -13.04
C LEU A 44 16.59 -13.13 -12.11
N PRO A 45 15.90 -13.88 -11.22
CA PRO A 45 16.54 -14.87 -10.37
C PRO A 45 17.13 -16.02 -11.19
N PRO A 46 18.25 -16.62 -10.74
CA PRO A 46 18.75 -17.84 -11.35
C PRO A 46 17.73 -18.98 -11.23
N LEU A 47 17.82 -19.96 -12.15
CA LEU A 47 17.01 -21.17 -12.06
C LEU A 47 17.33 -21.92 -10.76
N GLY A 48 16.28 -22.32 -10.03
CA GLY A 48 16.41 -23.01 -8.75
C GLY A 48 15.14 -22.92 -7.91
N LYS A 49 15.16 -23.53 -6.72
CA LYS A 49 14.04 -23.42 -5.76
C LYS A 49 14.05 -22.03 -5.15
N THR A 50 13.11 -21.19 -5.57
CA THR A 50 13.01 -19.80 -5.11
C THR A 50 12.01 -19.68 -3.96
N SER A 51 12.45 -19.09 -2.85
CA SER A 51 11.62 -18.78 -1.69
C SER A 51 11.66 -17.29 -1.42
N VAL A 52 10.49 -16.66 -1.40
CA VAL A 52 10.31 -15.22 -1.17
C VAL A 52 9.69 -15.03 0.21
N LEU A 53 10.44 -14.46 1.14
CA LEU A 53 9.96 -14.04 2.46
C LEU A 53 9.64 -12.55 2.41
N VAL A 54 8.40 -12.18 2.70
CA VAL A 54 7.95 -10.78 2.78
C VAL A 54 7.46 -10.52 4.20
N ARG A 55 7.96 -9.47 4.81
CA ARG A 55 7.63 -9.06 6.18
C ARG A 55 7.14 -7.62 6.20
N MET A 56 6.10 -7.36 6.97
CA MET A 56 5.72 -6.03 7.43
C MET A 56 6.42 -5.79 8.77
N VAL A 57 7.22 -4.73 8.83
CA VAL A 57 8.06 -4.43 9.98
C VAL A 57 7.79 -3.02 10.47
N ASP A 58 7.37 -2.89 11.74
CA ASP A 58 7.32 -1.63 12.46
C ASP A 58 8.73 -1.21 12.87
N VAL A 59 9.17 -0.06 12.38
CA VAL A 59 10.48 0.57 12.64
C VAL A 59 10.34 1.89 13.39
N THR A 60 9.29 2.02 14.20
CA THR A 60 9.03 3.21 15.01
C THR A 60 10.11 3.43 16.08
N ASN A 61 10.58 2.34 16.67
CA ASN A 61 11.63 2.33 17.68
C ASN A 61 12.91 1.69 17.11
N ASP A 62 13.99 1.74 17.89
CA ASP A 62 15.28 1.15 17.50
C ASP A 62 15.23 -0.37 17.34
N ASP A 63 14.28 -1.03 18.01
CA ASP A 63 14.02 -2.47 17.92
C ASP A 63 12.84 -2.74 16.95
N PRO A 64 13.09 -3.25 15.73
CA PRO A 64 12.03 -3.48 14.75
C PRO A 64 11.15 -4.67 15.15
N ILE A 65 9.84 -4.52 14.96
CA ILE A 65 8.85 -5.55 15.29
C ILE A 65 8.20 -6.06 14.00
N VAL A 66 8.21 -7.38 13.79
CA VAL A 66 7.46 -8.00 12.68
C VAL A 66 5.98 -8.08 13.07
N ILE A 67 5.13 -7.41 12.31
CA ILE A 67 3.68 -7.34 12.55
C ILE A 67 2.87 -8.22 11.59
N GLY A 68 3.52 -8.76 10.56
CA GLY A 68 2.94 -9.69 9.61
C GLY A 68 4.03 -10.25 8.69
N GLU A 69 3.91 -11.51 8.30
CA GLU A 69 4.84 -12.10 7.34
C GLU A 69 4.17 -13.18 6.48
N THR A 70 4.77 -13.44 5.32
CA THR A 70 4.38 -14.54 4.44
C THR A 70 5.62 -15.10 3.75
N THR A 71 5.59 -16.39 3.43
CA THR A 71 6.62 -17.05 2.62
C THR A 71 5.97 -17.70 1.41
N VAL A 72 6.42 -17.31 0.22
CA VAL A 72 5.93 -17.85 -1.05
C VAL A 72 7.02 -18.72 -1.67
N GLN A 73 6.68 -19.98 -1.97
CA GLN A 73 7.52 -20.84 -2.81
C GLN A 73 7.21 -20.52 -4.26
N ALA A 74 8.15 -19.88 -4.95
CA ALA A 74 7.98 -19.45 -6.33
C ALA A 74 8.60 -20.48 -7.28
N ALA A 75 7.74 -21.15 -8.05
CA ALA A 75 8.16 -22.00 -9.18
C ALA A 75 8.12 -21.26 -10.53
N GLY A 76 7.59 -20.03 -10.56
CA GLY A 76 7.36 -19.24 -11.77
C GLY A 76 8.31 -18.05 -11.94
N ALA A 77 8.22 -17.40 -13.11
CA ALA A 77 8.91 -16.16 -13.40
C ALA A 77 8.24 -14.96 -12.67
N PRO A 78 9.02 -13.91 -12.32
CA PRO A 78 8.47 -12.66 -11.80
C PRO A 78 7.39 -12.04 -12.70
N PRO A 79 6.46 -11.24 -12.14
CA PRO A 79 6.34 -10.89 -10.72
C PRO A 79 5.81 -12.03 -9.84
N VAL A 80 6.32 -12.17 -8.61
CA VAL A 80 5.85 -13.16 -7.63
C VAL A 80 4.77 -12.53 -6.75
N PRO A 81 3.50 -12.96 -6.81
CA PRO A 81 2.45 -12.40 -5.96
C PRO A 81 2.60 -12.83 -4.50
N PHE A 82 2.19 -11.96 -3.58
CA PHE A 82 2.13 -12.26 -2.14
C PHE A 82 0.91 -11.60 -1.48
N THR A 83 0.53 -12.15 -0.33
CA THR A 83 -0.43 -11.54 0.59
C THR A 83 0.09 -11.63 2.03
N ILE A 84 -0.10 -10.58 2.83
CA ILE A 84 0.25 -10.55 4.26
C ILE A 84 -0.98 -10.17 5.06
N SER A 85 -1.37 -11.01 6.02
CA SER A 85 -2.37 -10.66 7.02
C SER A 85 -1.75 -9.84 8.15
N TYR A 86 -2.42 -8.77 8.57
CA TYR A 86 -1.97 -7.86 9.64
C TYR A 86 -3.20 -7.22 10.32
N LYS A 87 -3.04 -6.62 11.50
CA LYS A 87 -4.15 -5.86 12.12
C LYS A 87 -4.10 -4.41 11.68
N ALA A 88 -5.24 -3.80 11.39
CA ALA A 88 -5.28 -2.37 11.03
C ALA A 88 -4.60 -1.46 12.08
N SER A 89 -4.74 -1.79 13.38
CA SER A 89 -4.07 -1.07 14.47
C SER A 89 -2.53 -1.12 14.42
N ASP A 90 -1.95 -1.99 13.60
CA ASP A 90 -0.50 -2.16 13.47
C ASP A 90 0.15 -1.19 12.49
N ILE A 91 -0.64 -0.44 11.72
CA ILE A 91 -0.14 0.58 10.78
C ILE A 91 -0.61 2.01 11.13
N GLU A 92 -1.35 2.18 12.22
CA GLU A 92 -1.86 3.49 12.65
C GLU A 92 -0.75 4.42 13.17
N PRO A 93 -0.83 5.75 12.95
CA PRO A 93 0.11 6.71 13.52
C PRO A 93 0.24 6.57 15.05
N PRO A 94 1.45 6.73 15.63
CA PRO A 94 2.69 7.17 14.99
C PRO A 94 3.54 6.04 14.38
N LYS A 95 2.96 4.84 14.14
CA LYS A 95 3.74 3.69 13.65
C LYS A 95 4.33 3.94 12.27
N ARG A 96 5.59 3.54 12.09
CA ARG A 96 6.30 3.56 10.79
C ARG A 96 6.50 2.13 10.34
N VAL A 97 5.66 1.66 9.44
CA VAL A 97 5.71 0.29 8.93
C VAL A 97 6.30 0.26 7.53
N GLN A 98 7.20 -0.68 7.28
CA GLN A 98 7.80 -0.90 5.96
C GLN A 98 7.85 -2.38 5.58
N LEU A 99 7.93 -2.65 4.28
CA LEU A 99 8.17 -4.01 3.79
C LEU A 99 9.66 -4.36 3.79
N VAL A 100 9.97 -5.54 4.29
CA VAL A 100 11.27 -6.20 4.18
C VAL A 100 11.09 -7.49 3.41
N VAL A 101 11.75 -7.58 2.26
CA VAL A 101 11.70 -8.71 1.34
C VAL A 101 13.07 -9.35 1.26
N ARG A 102 13.11 -10.66 1.42
CA ARG A 102 14.29 -11.49 1.24
C ARG A 102 13.97 -12.64 0.30
N VAL A 103 14.76 -12.80 -0.74
CA VAL A 103 14.61 -13.89 -1.69
C VAL A 103 15.81 -14.81 -1.63
N SER A 104 15.53 -16.08 -1.36
CA SER A 104 16.52 -17.15 -1.37
C SER A 104 16.33 -18.03 -2.59
N VAL A 105 17.43 -18.42 -3.24
CA VAL A 105 17.44 -19.46 -4.29
C VAL A 105 18.32 -20.60 -3.81
N ASP A 106 17.75 -21.80 -3.77
CA ASP A 106 18.37 -23.02 -3.23
C ASP A 106 18.94 -22.80 -1.81
N GLY A 107 18.15 -22.12 -0.96
CA GLY A 107 18.49 -21.84 0.44
C GLY A 107 19.52 -20.74 0.67
N LYS A 108 20.02 -20.08 -0.39
CA LYS A 108 20.98 -18.97 -0.27
C LYS A 108 20.28 -17.64 -0.54
N LEU A 109 20.42 -16.66 0.36
CA LEU A 109 19.93 -15.30 0.11
C LEU A 109 20.58 -14.74 -1.16
N ARG A 110 19.77 -14.34 -2.13
CA ARG A 110 20.21 -13.79 -3.41
C ARG A 110 19.71 -12.37 -3.67
N TYR A 111 18.53 -12.02 -3.18
CA TYR A 111 17.96 -10.69 -3.37
C TYR A 111 17.32 -10.15 -2.10
N TYR A 112 17.25 -8.82 -2.00
CA TYR A 112 16.51 -8.09 -0.98
C TYR A 112 16.09 -6.71 -1.52
N ASN A 113 15.06 -6.08 -0.95
CA ASN A 113 14.74 -4.70 -1.28
C ASN A 113 15.68 -3.74 -0.54
N ILE A 114 16.25 -2.79 -1.27
CA ILE A 114 17.01 -1.66 -0.71
C ILE A 114 16.11 -0.45 -0.47
N ASP A 115 15.10 -0.28 -1.34
CA ASP A 115 14.15 0.82 -1.25
C ASP A 115 13.14 0.53 -0.14
N SER A 116 12.72 1.59 0.54
CA SER A 116 11.68 1.51 1.55
C SER A 116 10.30 1.51 0.89
N TYR A 117 9.48 0.56 1.28
CA TYR A 117 8.07 0.45 0.87
C TYR A 117 7.21 0.64 2.11
N ALA A 118 6.84 1.89 2.39
CA ALA A 118 6.04 2.24 3.55
C ALA A 118 4.60 1.73 3.41
N VAL A 119 4.05 1.19 4.50
CA VAL A 119 2.65 0.76 4.60
C VAL A 119 1.94 1.61 5.64
N SER A 120 0.80 2.18 5.26
CA SER A 120 0.00 3.09 6.08
C SER A 120 -1.49 2.96 5.71
N PRO A 121 -2.41 3.41 6.55
CA PRO A 121 -3.85 3.37 6.24
C PRO A 121 -4.19 4.03 4.88
N MET A 122 -3.41 5.03 4.46
CA MET A 122 -3.62 5.75 3.20
C MET A 122 -3.25 4.97 1.93
N ASN A 123 -2.51 3.86 2.06
CA ASN A 123 -2.03 3.09 0.90
C ASN A 123 -2.21 1.58 1.03
N ALA A 124 -2.69 1.07 2.16
CA ALA A 124 -2.75 -0.35 2.43
C ALA A 124 -3.82 -1.11 1.63
N ASP A 125 -4.77 -0.39 1.01
CA ASP A 125 -5.75 -0.90 0.06
C ASP A 125 -5.18 -1.08 -1.36
N ARG A 126 -4.00 -0.50 -1.65
CA ARG A 126 -3.35 -0.56 -2.94
C ARG A 126 -2.47 -1.80 -3.06
N THR A 127 -2.42 -2.36 -4.26
CA THR A 127 -1.43 -3.42 -4.55
C THR A 127 -0.03 -2.84 -4.60
N VAL A 128 0.86 -3.32 -3.72
CA VAL A 128 2.24 -2.84 -3.62
C VAL A 128 3.13 -3.61 -4.59
N ARG A 129 3.99 -2.89 -5.32
CA ARG A 129 4.98 -3.49 -6.20
C ARG A 129 6.38 -3.29 -5.62
N VAL A 130 7.03 -4.37 -5.18
CA VAL A 130 8.33 -4.34 -4.51
C VAL A 130 9.44 -4.79 -5.45
N TRP A 131 10.43 -3.94 -5.70
CA TRP A 131 11.63 -4.32 -6.45
C TRP A 131 12.72 -4.84 -5.51
N VAL A 132 13.31 -5.98 -5.87
CA VAL A 132 14.45 -6.54 -5.15
C VAL A 132 15.74 -6.44 -5.95
N THR A 133 16.83 -6.16 -5.25
CA THR A 133 18.18 -6.02 -5.80
C THR A 133 19.03 -7.23 -5.41
N PRO A 134 19.95 -7.70 -6.27
CA PRO A 134 20.89 -8.76 -5.91
C PRO A 134 21.77 -8.38 -4.72
N VAL A 135 22.08 -9.37 -3.88
CA VAL A 135 23.16 -9.27 -2.90
C VAL A 135 24.47 -9.11 -3.65
N ARG A 136 25.20 -8.02 -3.38
CA ARG A 136 26.58 -7.85 -3.87
C ARG A 136 27.49 -8.80 -3.10
N ARG A 137 28.32 -9.54 -3.83
CA ARG A 137 29.41 -10.35 -3.26
C ARG A 137 30.67 -9.52 -3.13
#